data_AF-A0A974BXU8-F1
#
_entry.id   AF-A0A974BXU8-F1
#
_cell.length_a   1.000
_cell.length_b   1.000
_cell.length_c   1.000
_cell.angle_alpha   90.00
_cell.angle_beta   90.00
_cell.angle_gamma   90.00
#
_symmetry.space_group_name_H-M   'P 1'
#
loop_
_entity.id
_entity.type
_entity.pdbx_description
1 polymer ?
#
loop_
_entity_poly.entity_id
_entity_poly.type
_entity_poly.pdbx_seq_one_letter_code
_entity_poly.pdbx_strand_id
1 'polypeptide(L)'
;CKDLQDYWGKILKVIKEITNTNLSMEDVPLILLSLDIDKKGLLRDPLTLHLLYAARSIIPRHWRKTVPPSSMEWQQVVEHTRKMEEITHIIHNKSAKYWDIWEPWVRFINKSR
;
A
#
# COMPACT_ATOMS: atom_id res chain seq x y z
N CYS A 1 15.98 7.56 10.57
CA CYS A 1 14.80 8.08 11.30
C CYS A 1 14.07 6.89 11.91
N LYS A 2 14.09 6.72 13.24
CA LYS A 2 13.56 5.52 13.90
C LYS A 2 12.04 5.40 13.74
N ASP A 3 11.32 6.51 13.84
CA ASP A 3 9.85 6.52 13.73
C ASP A 3 9.36 6.13 12.32
N LEU A 4 10.10 6.54 11.28
CA LEU A 4 9.79 6.17 9.91
C LEU A 4 10.09 4.68 9.64
N GLN A 5 11.14 4.14 10.24
CA GLN A 5 11.47 2.71 10.14
C GLN A 5 10.40 1.85 10.83
N ASP A 6 9.92 2.26 12.00
CA ASP A 6 8.83 1.59 12.70
C ASP A 6 7.52 1.62 11.91
N TYR A 7 7.21 2.76 11.27
CA TYR A 7 6.07 2.89 10.37
C TYR A 7 6.18 1.94 9.17
N TRP A 8 7.31 1.94 8.46
CA TRP A 8 7.53 1.06 7.32
C TRP A 8 7.54 -0.41 7.71
N GLY A 9 8.12 -0.78 8.86
CA GLY A 9 8.12 -2.14 9.36
C GLY A 9 6.70 -2.68 9.57
N LYS A 10 5.79 -1.85 10.10
CA LYS A 10 4.37 -2.22 10.25
C LYS A 10 3.68 -2.43 8.91
N ILE A 11 3.92 -1.53 7.95
CA ILE A 11 3.29 -1.61 6.62
C ILE A 11 3.80 -2.79 5.82
N LEU A 12 5.12 -3.00 5.79
CA LEU A 12 5.73 -4.12 5.08
C LEU A 12 5.28 -5.46 5.65
N LYS A 13 5.06 -5.56 6.96
CA LYS A 13 4.49 -6.75 7.58
C LYS A 13 3.08 -7.03 7.06
N VAL A 14 2.24 -6.00 6.96
CA VAL A 14 0.88 -6.14 6.41
C VAL A 14 0.91 -6.51 4.92
N ILE A 15 1.74 -5.83 4.13
CA ILE A 15 1.88 -6.14 2.69
C ILE A 15 2.33 -7.58 2.50
N LYS A 16 3.32 -8.05 3.28
CA LYS A 16 3.77 -9.44 3.24
C LYS A 16 2.66 -10.43 3.59
N GLU A 17 1.80 -10.12 4.55
CA GLU A 17 0.65 -10.98 4.89
C GLU A 17 -0.38 -11.06 3.75
N ILE A 18 -0.58 -9.96 3.01
CA ILE A 18 -1.61 -9.87 1.97
C ILE A 18 -1.13 -10.43 0.64
N THR A 19 0.08 -10.07 0.20
CA THR A 19 0.57 -10.35 -1.16
C THR A 19 1.67 -11.41 -1.17
N ASN A 20 2.02 -11.98 -0.01
CA ASN A 20 3.09 -12.96 0.19
C ASN A 20 4.45 -12.52 -0.40
N THR A 21 4.61 -11.22 -0.69
CA THR A 21 5.80 -10.65 -1.30
C THR A 21 6.81 -10.32 -0.21
N ASN A 22 8.04 -10.85 -0.34
CA ASN A 22 9.13 -10.50 0.57
C ASN A 22 9.77 -9.19 0.13
N LEU A 23 9.21 -8.07 0.56
CA LEU A 23 9.86 -6.76 0.46
C LEU A 23 10.77 -6.54 1.67
N SER A 24 12.06 -6.34 1.43
CA SER A 24 13.01 -6.03 2.51
C SER A 24 13.09 -4.52 2.72
N MET A 25 13.30 -4.10 3.98
CA MET A 25 13.59 -2.71 4.35
C MET A 25 14.91 -2.19 3.72
N GLU A 26 15.75 -3.12 3.25
CA GLU A 26 17.01 -2.86 2.54
C GLU A 26 16.78 -2.31 1.13
N ASP A 27 15.59 -2.52 0.55
CA ASP A 27 15.20 -2.00 -0.76
C ASP A 27 14.72 -0.54 -0.69
N VAL A 28 15.55 0.32 -0.06
CA VAL A 28 15.29 1.76 0.12
C VAL A 28 14.86 2.47 -1.18
N PRO A 29 15.43 2.17 -2.37
CA PRO A 29 14.98 2.79 -3.63
C PRO A 29 13.54 2.41 -4.00
N LEU A 30 13.14 1.17 -3.74
CA LEU A 30 11.78 0.68 -3.98
C LEU A 30 10.81 1.22 -2.93
N ILE A 31 11.23 1.41 -1.68
CA ILE A 31 10.33 1.87 -0.62
C ILE A 31 10.12 3.39 -0.68
N LEU A 32 11.18 4.17 -0.96
CA LEU A 32 11.16 5.62 -0.83
C LEU A 32 11.04 6.37 -2.17
N LEU A 33 11.70 5.89 -3.22
CA LEU A 33 11.92 6.65 -4.46
C LEU A 33 11.22 6.06 -5.70
N SER A 34 10.70 4.84 -5.61
CA SER A 34 9.98 4.17 -6.70
C SER A 34 10.81 3.98 -7.98
N LEU A 35 12.14 4.08 -7.90
CA LEU A 35 13.03 4.20 -9.08
C LEU A 35 13.22 2.91 -9.88
N ASP A 36 12.87 1.74 -9.34
CA ASP A 36 13.18 0.44 -9.95
C ASP A 36 12.01 -0.57 -9.94
N ILE A 37 10.77 -0.09 -9.85
CA ILE A 37 9.58 -0.97 -9.90
C ILE A 37 9.55 -1.80 -11.20
N ASP A 38 10.02 -1.21 -12.31
CA ASP A 38 10.03 -1.86 -13.63
C ASP A 38 11.30 -2.67 -13.93
N LYS A 39 12.48 -2.26 -13.44
CA LYS A 39 13.76 -2.82 -13.91
C LYS A 39 14.06 -4.24 -13.46
N LYS A 40 13.36 -4.76 -12.44
CA LYS A 40 13.56 -6.13 -11.94
C LYS A 40 12.33 -7.04 -12.05
N GLY A 41 11.21 -6.55 -12.60
CA GLY A 41 9.95 -7.32 -12.63
C GLY A 41 9.42 -7.74 -11.25
N LEU A 42 9.97 -7.17 -10.18
CA LEU A 42 9.80 -7.62 -8.80
C LEU A 42 8.46 -7.21 -8.18
N LEU A 43 7.78 -6.22 -8.78
CA LEU A 43 6.51 -5.67 -8.31
C LEU A 43 5.54 -5.49 -9.48
N ARG A 44 5.09 -6.61 -10.05
CA ARG A 44 3.99 -6.64 -11.03
C ARG A 44 2.60 -6.70 -10.40
N ASP A 45 2.54 -6.94 -9.08
CA ASP A 45 1.27 -7.04 -8.38
C ASP A 45 0.65 -5.63 -8.20
N PRO A 46 -0.47 -5.33 -8.87
CA PRO A 46 -1.10 -4.01 -8.81
C PRO A 46 -1.53 -3.67 -7.38
N LEU A 47 -1.93 -4.65 -6.56
CA LEU A 47 -2.34 -4.39 -5.19
C LEU A 47 -1.16 -3.86 -4.36
N THR A 48 -0.01 -4.53 -4.42
CA THR A 48 1.21 -4.11 -3.70
C THR A 48 1.61 -2.68 -4.08
N LEU A 49 1.46 -2.30 -5.36
CA LEU A 49 1.73 -0.94 -5.81
C LEU A 49 0.79 0.10 -5.17
N HIS A 50 -0.50 -0.19 -5.10
CA HIS A 50 -1.47 0.69 -4.43
C HIS A 50 -1.13 0.86 -2.94
N LEU A 51 -0.80 -0.25 -2.26
CA LEU A 51 -0.43 -0.23 -0.84
C LEU A 51 0.83 0.59 -0.57
N LEU A 52 1.87 0.41 -1.39
CA LEU A 52 3.11 1.17 -1.30
C LEU A 52 2.90 2.66 -1.64
N TYR A 53 2.11 2.96 -2.66
CA TYR A 53 1.82 4.34 -3.04
C TYR A 53 1.08 5.08 -1.93
N ALA A 54 0.06 4.45 -1.33
CA ALA A 54 -0.65 5.00 -0.17
C ALA A 54 0.31 5.29 0.99
N ALA A 55 1.20 4.34 1.31
CA ALA A 55 2.19 4.48 2.38
C ALA A 55 3.12 5.68 2.18
N ARG A 56 3.60 5.88 0.95
CA ARG A 56 4.46 7.02 0.59
C ARG A 56 3.71 8.34 0.60
N SER A 57 2.47 8.36 0.13
CA SER A 57 1.67 9.60 0.01
C SER A 57 1.46 10.32 1.34
N ILE A 58 1.59 9.60 2.46
CA ILE A 58 1.42 10.11 3.81
C ILE A 58 2.71 10.75 4.35
N ILE A 59 3.90 10.30 3.90
CA ILE A 59 5.18 10.81 4.41
C ILE A 59 5.31 12.33 4.19
N PRO A 60 5.04 12.88 2.98
CA PRO A 60 5.04 14.32 2.77
C PRO A 60 3.98 15.08 3.58
N ARG A 61 2.91 14.43 4.06
CA ARG A 61 1.88 15.11 4.88
C ARG A 61 2.34 15.38 6.31
N HIS A 62 3.31 14.59 6.77
CA HIS A 62 3.91 14.71 8.10
C HIS A 62 5.30 15.32 8.09
N TRP A 63 5.84 15.74 6.94
CA TRP A 63 7.21 16.26 6.84
C TRP A 63 7.49 17.51 7.70
N ARG A 64 6.44 18.31 7.99
CA ARG A 64 6.49 19.50 8.85
C ARG A 64 5.91 19.27 10.24
N LYS A 65 5.36 18.09 10.50
CA LYS A 65 4.72 17.75 11.78
C LYS A 65 5.71 16.92 12.59
N THR A 66 5.71 17.11 13.91
CA THR A 66 6.48 16.28 14.85
C THR A 66 5.86 14.90 15.06
N VAL A 67 4.62 14.70 14.61
CA VAL A 67 3.88 13.46 14.75
C VAL A 67 4.21 12.54 13.57
N PRO A 68 4.63 11.28 13.81
CA PRO A 68 4.92 10.34 12.75
C PRO A 68 3.63 9.85 12.06
N PRO A 69 3.73 9.40 10.80
CA PRO A 69 2.61 8.80 10.10
C PRO A 69 2.17 7.51 10.81
N SER A 70 0.86 7.29 10.87
CA SER A 70 0.28 6.12 11.55
C SER A 70 -0.17 5.05 10.56
N SER A 71 -0.11 3.78 10.95
CA SER A 71 -0.64 2.67 10.14
C SER A 71 -2.15 2.76 9.94
N MET A 72 -2.88 3.38 10.88
CA MET A 72 -4.32 3.61 10.76
C MET A 72 -4.62 4.65 9.67
N GLU A 73 -3.87 5.75 9.62
CA GLU A 73 -3.98 6.74 8.54
C GLU A 73 -3.65 6.12 7.18
N TRP A 74 -2.65 5.24 7.13
CA TRP A 74 -2.35 4.44 5.94
C TRP A 74 -3.53 3.57 5.50
N GLN A 75 -4.14 2.81 6.40
CA GLN A 75 -5.34 2.01 6.09
C GLN A 75 -6.49 2.88 5.57
N GLN A 76 -6.69 4.07 6.14
CA GLN A 76 -7.73 5.01 5.67
C GLN A 76 -7.47 5.49 4.24
N VAL A 77 -6.21 5.82 3.90
CA VAL A 77 -5.84 6.20 2.53
C VAL A 77 -6.05 5.04 1.58
N VAL A 78 -5.65 3.82 1.96
CA VAL A 78 -5.88 2.62 1.14
C VAL A 78 -7.37 2.37 0.91
N GLU A 79 -8.20 2.44 1.95
CA GLU A 79 -9.65 2.28 1.82
C GLU A 79 -10.29 3.37 0.95
N HIS A 80 -9.80 4.60 1.03
CA HIS A 80 -10.27 5.68 0.17
C HIS A 80 -9.95 5.38 -1.31
N THR A 81 -8.72 4.98 -1.62
CA THR A 81 -8.32 4.56 -2.98
C THR A 81 -9.14 3.37 -3.46
N ARG A 82 -9.30 2.33 -2.62
CA ARG A 82 -10.11 1.15 -2.92
C ARG A 82 -11.53 1.52 -3.34
N LYS A 83 -12.21 2.38 -2.58
CA LYS A 83 -13.59 2.81 -2.86
C LYS A 83 -13.69 3.63 -4.15
N MET A 84 -12.71 4.50 -4.40
CA MET A 84 -12.67 5.26 -5.64
C MET A 84 -12.52 4.34 -6.85
N GLU A 85 -11.62 3.35 -6.78
CA GLU A 85 -11.46 2.37 -7.84
C GLU A 85 -12.68 1.47 -8.04
N GLU A 86 -13.35 1.08 -6.95
CA GLU A 86 -14.60 0.31 -7.01
C GLU A 86 -15.63 1.07 -7.84
N ILE A 87 -15.86 2.34 -7.52
CA ILE A 87 -16.79 3.21 -8.25
C ILE A 87 -16.38 3.33 -9.72
N THR A 88 -15.11 3.63 -10.00
CA THR A 88 -14.61 3.77 -11.37
C THR A 88 -14.79 2.47 -12.17
N HIS A 89 -14.47 1.31 -11.60
CA HIS A 89 -14.61 0.03 -12.28
C HIS A 89 -16.06 -0.39 -12.48
N ILE A 90 -16.96 -0.06 -11.55
CA ILE A 90 -18.41 -0.26 -11.72
C ILE A 90 -18.92 0.58 -12.90
N ILE A 91 -18.56 1.87 -12.96
CA ILE A 91 -18.96 2.78 -14.05
C ILE A 91 -18.47 2.25 -15.41
N HIS A 92 -17.27 1.68 -15.47
CA HIS A 92 -16.69 1.13 -16.69
C HIS A 92 -17.03 -0.35 -16.96
N ASN A 93 -17.93 -0.96 -16.17
CA ASN A 93 -18.32 -2.37 -16.27
C ASN A 93 -17.12 -3.36 -16.23
N LYS A 94 -16.12 -3.06 -15.39
CA LYS A 94 -14.87 -3.84 -15.18
C LYS A 94 -14.75 -4.36 -13.74
N SER A 95 -15.87 -4.64 -13.08
CA SER A 95 -15.92 -5.08 -11.68
C SER A 95 -15.12 -6.37 -11.42
N ALA A 96 -15.04 -7.29 -12.39
CA ALA A 96 -14.22 -8.50 -12.26
C ALA A 96 -12.74 -8.17 -12.02
N LYS A 97 -12.17 -7.27 -12.84
CA LYS A 97 -10.77 -6.83 -12.69
C LYS A 97 -10.51 -6.12 -11.37
N TYR A 98 -11.51 -5.42 -10.84
CA TYR A 98 -11.42 -4.78 -9.54
C TYR A 98 -11.28 -5.83 -8.42
N TRP A 99 -12.13 -6.87 -8.43
CA TRP A 99 -12.07 -7.92 -7.43
C TRP A 99 -10.79 -8.74 -7.51
N ASP A 100 -10.29 -9.01 -8.72
CA ASP A 100 -9.00 -9.70 -8.91
C ASP A 100 -7.84 -8.99 -8.20
N ILE A 101 -7.90 -7.65 -8.09
CA ILE A 101 -6.85 -6.84 -7.46
C ILE A 101 -7.12 -6.65 -5.96
N TRP A 102 -8.35 -6.30 -5.58
CA TRP A 102 -8.65 -5.81 -4.22
C TRP A 102 -9.20 -6.87 -3.26
N GLU A 103 -9.58 -8.05 -3.75
CA GLU A 103 -10.06 -9.14 -2.90
C GLU A 103 -9.10 -9.47 -1.74
N PRO A 104 -7.77 -9.62 -1.95
CA PRO A 104 -6.86 -9.96 -0.86
C PRO A 104 -6.87 -8.93 0.27
N TRP A 105 -6.98 -7.64 -0.08
CA TRP A 105 -7.08 -6.55 0.89
C TRP A 105 -8.40 -6.59 1.68
N VAL A 106 -9.53 -6.78 0.99
CA VAL A 106 -10.85 -6.86 1.64
C VAL A 106 -10.91 -8.04 2.62
N ARG A 107 -10.35 -9.19 2.23
CA ARG A 107 -10.24 -10.37 3.10
C ARG A 107 -9.40 -10.08 4.35
N PHE A 108 -8.28 -9.37 4.19
CA PHE A 108 -7.43 -8.96 5.31
C PHE A 108 -8.15 -8.03 6.30
N ILE A 109 -8.81 -6.99 5.80
CA ILE A 109 -9.55 -6.04 6.64
C ILE A 109 -10.73 -6.72 7.36
N ASN A 110 -11.46 -7.61 6.69
CA ASN A 110 -12.56 -8.35 7.30
C ASN A 110 -12.09 -9.34 8.37
N LYS A 111 -10.87 -9.88 8.27
CA LYS A 111 -10.25 -10.73 9.30
C LYS A 111 -9.75 -9.93 10.50
N SER A 112 -9.37 -8.67 10.29
CA SER A 112 -8.86 -7.76 11.33
C SER A 112 -9.97 -7.03 12.11
N ARG A 113 -11.24 -7.25 11.76
CA ARG A 113 -12.42 -6.59 12.34
C ARG A 113 -13.20 -7.56 13.22
#